data_AF-A0A3B9SUX5-F1
#
_entry.id   AF-A0A3B9SUX5-F1
#
_cell.length_a   1.000
_cell.length_b   1.000
_cell.length_c   1.000
_cell.angle_alpha   90.00
_cell.angle_beta   90.00
_cell.angle_gamma   90.00
#
_symmetry.space_group_name_H-M   'P 1'
#
loop_
_entity.id
_entity.type
_entity.pdbx_description
1 polymer ?
#
loop_
_entity_poly.entity_id
_entity_poly.type
_entity_poly.pdbx_seq_one_letter_code
_entity_poly.pdbx_strand_id
1 'polypeptide(L)'
;MEEKLTPVEKLVYSTVRIEADLVDGGVNTGTGLFFGLKEKQDGSHIPVIVTNKHVVADTVRERFRLTLKNESGSLLVKSHFAFELD
;
A
#
# COMPACT_ATOMS: atom_id res chain seq x y z
N MET A 1 -9.33 15.22 18.06
CA MET A 1 -10.28 14.11 18.27
C MET A 1 -9.85 13.02 17.31
N GLU A 2 -9.38 11.89 17.82
CA GLU A 2 -8.92 10.79 16.96
C GLU A 2 -10.13 10.26 16.18
N GLU A 3 -10.07 10.40 14.85
CA GLU A 3 -11.19 10.03 13.98
C GLU A 3 -11.29 8.50 13.96
N LYS A 4 -12.29 7.97 14.66
CA LYS A 4 -12.45 6.53 14.84
C LYS A 4 -13.02 5.92 13.56
N LEU A 5 -12.12 5.47 12.68
CA LEU A 5 -12.46 4.72 11.47
C LEU A 5 -13.36 3.53 11.82
N THR A 6 -14.41 3.33 11.02
CA THR A 6 -15.22 2.12 11.02
C THR A 6 -14.35 0.91 10.64
N PRO A 7 -14.75 -0.33 11.01
CA PRO A 7 -14.01 -1.53 10.60
C PRO A 7 -13.79 -1.63 9.09
N VAL A 8 -14.77 -1.20 8.29
CA VAL A 8 -14.67 -1.20 6.81
C VAL A 8 -13.63 -0.20 6.33
N GLU A 9 -13.63 1.01 6.87
CA GLU A 9 -12.61 2.01 6.49
C GLU A 9 -11.21 1.55 6.90
N LYS A 10 -11.05 0.93 8.07
CA LYS A 10 -9.76 0.33 8.47
C LYS A 10 -9.28 -0.72 7.46
N LEU A 11 -10.20 -1.56 6.97
CA LEU A 11 -9.87 -2.55 5.95
C LEU A 11 -9.48 -1.87 4.64
N VAL A 12 -10.22 -0.86 4.20
CA VAL A 12 -9.88 -0.07 2.99
C VAL A 12 -8.48 0.54 3.12
N TYR A 13 -8.17 1.19 4.24
CA TYR A 13 -6.86 1.79 4.49
C TYR A 13 -5.75 0.79 4.85
N SER A 14 -6.06 -0.50 4.97
CA SER A 14 -5.06 -1.58 5.03
C SER A 14 -4.60 -2.04 3.65
N THR A 15 -5.26 -1.56 2.58
CA THR A 15 -4.91 -1.86 1.19
C THR A 15 -4.16 -0.71 0.54
N VAL A 16 -3.41 -1.03 -0.52
CA VAL A 16 -2.66 -0.08 -1.34
C VAL A 16 -2.91 -0.37 -2.81
N ARG A 17 -3.03 0.66 -3.64
CA ARG A 17 -3.07 0.50 -5.10
C ARG A 17 -1.65 0.32 -5.64
N ILE A 18 -1.46 -0.70 -6.47
CA ILE A 18 -0.24 -0.97 -7.22
C ILE A 18 -0.50 -0.66 -8.70
N GLU A 19 0.45 0.02 -9.32
CA GLU A 19 0.51 0.31 -10.76
C GLU A 19 1.81 -0.26 -11.28
N ALA A 20 1.77 -1.04 -12.34
CA ALA A 20 2.95 -1.65 -12.92
C ALA A 20 2.98 -1.46 -14.43
N ASP A 21 4.07 -0.90 -14.94
CA ASP A 21 4.29 -0.73 -16.37
C ASP A 21 4.70 -2.08 -16.95
N LEU A 22 3.98 -2.56 -17.95
CA LEU A 22 4.28 -3.81 -18.65
C LEU A 22 5.35 -3.59 -19.71
N VAL A 23 6.07 -4.66 -20.06
CA VAL A 23 7.11 -4.63 -21.09
C VAL A 23 6.57 -4.21 -22.46
N ASP A 24 5.29 -4.48 -22.75
CA ASP A 24 4.61 -4.13 -24.00
C ASP A 24 4.10 -2.67 -24.04
N GLY A 25 4.39 -1.88 -23.01
CA GLY A 25 3.94 -0.50 -22.87
C GLY A 25 2.55 -0.34 -22.26
N GLY A 26 1.88 -1.45 -21.89
CA GLY A 26 0.65 -1.41 -21.12
C GLY A 26 0.86 -1.02 -19.65
N VAL A 27 -0.23 -0.78 -18.94
CA VAL A 27 -0.23 -0.57 -17.48
C VAL A 27 -1.16 -1.58 -16.84
N ASN A 28 -0.62 -2.36 -15.91
CA ASN A 28 -1.39 -3.23 -15.04
C ASN A 28 -1.70 -2.51 -13.72
N THR A 29 -2.84 -2.81 -13.13
CA THR A 29 -3.22 -2.27 -11.81
C THR A 29 -3.72 -3.38 -10.92
N GLY A 30 -3.34 -3.34 -9.65
CA GLY A 30 -3.78 -4.31 -8.67
C GLY A 30 -3.80 -3.75 -7.26
N THR A 31 -4.11 -4.64 -6.32
CA THR A 31 -4.20 -4.31 -4.90
C THR A 31 -3.06 -4.99 -4.16
N GLY A 32 -2.45 -4.27 -3.22
CA GLY A 32 -1.60 -4.81 -2.19
C GLY A 32 -2.25 -4.69 -0.82
N LEU A 33 -1.81 -5.49 0.13
CA LEU A 33 -2.22 -5.46 1.53
C LEU A 33 -1.00 -5.21 2.41
N PHE A 34 -1.10 -4.27 3.36
CA PHE A 34 -0.09 -4.14 4.41
C PHE A 34 -0.13 -5.35 5.32
N PHE A 35 1.02 -5.98 5.53
CA PHE A 35 1.17 -7.13 6.39
C PHE A 35 2.42 -7.00 7.26
N GLY A 36 2.31 -7.39 8.53
CA GLY A 36 3.44 -7.43 9.45
C GLY A 36 4.07 -8.82 9.48
N LEU A 37 5.33 -8.94 9.06
CA LEU A 37 6.10 -10.17 9.19
C LEU A 37 6.98 -10.13 10.44
N LYS A 38 7.29 -11.32 10.99
CA LYS A 38 8.20 -11.50 12.13
C LYS A 38 7.83 -10.62 13.35
N GLU A 39 6.54 -10.63 13.71
CA GLU A 39 6.06 -9.93 14.89
C GLU A 39 6.82 -10.40 16.15
N LYS A 40 7.34 -9.45 16.91
CA LYS A 40 8.07 -9.69 18.15
C LYS A 40 7.20 -9.36 19.36
N GLN A 41 7.61 -9.84 20.52
CA GLN A 41 6.90 -9.60 21.79
C GLN A 41 6.81 -8.11 22.18
N ASP A 42 7.72 -7.26 21.69
CA ASP A 42 7.70 -5.81 21.90
C ASP A 42 6.76 -5.05 20.95
N GLY A 43 6.03 -5.76 20.08
CA GLY A 43 5.12 -5.18 19.08
C GLY A 43 5.81 -4.71 17.79
N SER A 44 7.13 -4.81 17.70
CA SER A 44 7.85 -4.51 16.45
C SER A 44 7.64 -5.62 15.41
N HIS A 45 7.63 -5.22 14.14
CA HIS A 45 7.46 -6.13 13.00
C HIS A 45 8.13 -5.55 11.74
N ILE A 46 8.26 -6.37 10.70
CA ILE A 46 8.71 -5.95 9.37
C ILE A 46 7.47 -5.69 8.52
N PRO A 47 7.16 -4.42 8.16
CA PRO A 47 6.03 -4.13 7.30
C PRO A 47 6.36 -4.53 5.86
N VAL A 48 5.43 -5.23 5.21
CA VAL A 48 5.52 -5.56 3.79
C VAL A 48 4.19 -5.26 3.10
N ILE A 49 4.25 -5.09 1.78
CA ILE A 49 3.07 -5.08 0.92
C ILE A 49 3.00 -6.45 0.25
N VAL A 50 1.92 -7.19 0.51
CA VAL A 50 1.64 -8.47 -0.15
C VAL A 50 0.69 -8.23 -1.31
N THR A 51 1.02 -8.76 -2.48
CA THR A 51 0.15 -8.71 -3.66
C THR A 51 0.19 -10.03 -4.42
N ASN A 52 -0.67 -10.16 -5.42
CA ASN A 52 -0.67 -11.31 -6.30
C ASN A 52 0.47 -11.21 -7.32
N LYS A 53 1.11 -12.35 -7.62
CA LYS A 53 2.22 -12.41 -8.59
C LYS A 53 1.88 -11.78 -9.94
N HIS A 54 0.68 -12.02 -10.47
CA HIS A 54 0.26 -11.50 -11.77
C HIS A 54 0.13 -9.97 -11.82
N VAL A 55 0.14 -9.27 -10.67
CA VAL A 55 0.11 -7.81 -10.62
C VAL A 55 1.47 -7.22 -11.00
N VAL A 56 2.56 -7.92 -10.64
CA VAL A 56 3.95 -7.45 -10.74
C VAL A 56 4.83 -8.40 -11.57
N ALA A 57 4.22 -9.29 -12.33
CA ALA A 57 4.95 -10.17 -13.24
C ALA A 57 5.10 -9.48 -14.60
N ASP A 58 6.24 -9.67 -15.24
CA ASP A 58 6.54 -9.16 -16.59
C ASP A 58 6.39 -7.62 -16.70
N THR A 59 6.77 -6.93 -15.62
CA THR A 59 6.72 -5.48 -15.47
C THR A 59 8.14 -4.90 -15.48
N VAL A 60 8.26 -3.66 -15.95
CA VAL A 60 9.53 -2.93 -16.05
C VAL A 60 9.68 -1.86 -14.97
N ARG A 61 8.57 -1.53 -14.30
CA ARG A 61 8.51 -0.51 -13.24
C ARG A 61 7.25 -0.70 -12.44
N GLU A 62 7.35 -0.75 -11.12
CA GLU A 62 6.21 -0.78 -10.21
C GLU A 62 6.14 0.47 -9.35
N ARG A 63 4.92 0.88 -9.04
CA ARG A 63 4.62 1.99 -8.14
C ARG A 63 3.49 1.59 -7.21
N PHE A 64 3.54 2.01 -5.96
CA PHE A 64 2.39 1.88 -5.05
C PHE A 64 2.00 3.22 -4.42
N ARG A 65 0.70 3.41 -4.21
CA ARG A 65 0.09 4.67 -3.78
C ARG A 65 -0.22 4.67 -2.28
N LEU A 66 0.64 5.29 -1.49
CA LEU A 66 0.46 5.40 -0.04
C LEU A 66 -0.46 6.58 0.33
N THR A 67 -1.52 6.31 1.09
CA THR A 67 -2.31 7.37 1.75
C THR A 67 -1.51 7.98 2.88
N LEU A 68 -1.34 9.30 2.84
CA LEU A 68 -0.55 10.02 3.84
C LEU A 68 -1.35 10.29 5.11
N LYS A 69 -0.63 10.54 6.21
CA LYS A 69 -1.18 11.08 7.46
C LYS A 69 -0.59 12.45 7.74
N ASN A 70 -1.33 13.30 8.41
CA ASN A 70 -0.82 14.58 8.91
C ASN A 70 -0.05 14.39 10.23
N GLU A 71 0.54 15.46 10.76
CA GLU A 71 1.29 15.46 12.03
C GLU A 71 0.45 15.02 13.23
N SER A 72 -0.87 15.19 13.19
CA SER A 72 -1.79 14.72 14.23
C SER A 72 -2.17 13.24 14.11
N GLY A 73 -1.64 12.52 13.12
CA GLY A 73 -1.92 11.11 12.85
C GLY A 73 -3.21 10.83 12.07
N SER A 74 -3.95 11.87 11.67
CA SER A 74 -5.18 11.77 10.87
C SER A 74 -4.87 11.54 9.40
N LEU A 75 -5.71 10.74 8.72
CA LEU A 75 -5.53 10.43 7.30
C LEU A 75 -5.78 11.67 6.41
N LEU A 76 -4.90 11.86 5.43
CA LEU A 76 -5.10 12.82 4.35
C LEU A 76 -5.72 12.08 3.16
N VAL A 77 -7.04 11.88 3.21
CA VAL A 77 -7.82 10.98 2.33
C VAL A 77 -7.60 11.19 0.81
N LYS A 78 -7.17 12.38 0.38
CA LYS A 78 -6.93 12.72 -1.04
C LYS A 78 -5.44 12.91 -1.39
N SER A 79 -4.55 12.75 -0.42
CA SER A 79 -3.11 12.93 -0.61
C SER A 79 -2.44 11.58 -0.65
N HIS A 80 -1.97 11.21 -1.84
CA HIS A 80 -1.25 9.98 -2.06
C HIS A 80 0.18 10.27 -2.49
N PHE A 81 1.11 9.56 -1.87
CA PHE A 81 2.49 9.51 -2.30
C PHE A 81 2.72 8.26 -3.15
N ALA A 82 3.28 8.44 -4.35
CA ALA A 82 3.69 7.33 -5.19
C ALA A 82 5.14 6.99 -4.88
N PHE A 83 5.36 5.78 -4.39
CA PHE A 83 6.70 5.23 -4.28
C PHE A 83 6.96 4.34 -5.48
N GLU A 84 8.02 4.63 -6.22
CA GLU A 84 8.48 3.83 -7.37
C GLU A 84 9.57 2.87 -6.87
N LEU A 85 9.49 1.63 -7.34
CA LEU A 85 10.50 0.60 -7.11
C LEU A 85 11.40 0.53 -8.36
N ASP A 86 12.70 0.65 -8.15
CA ASP A 86 13.77 0.66 -9.14
C ASP A 86 14.49 -0.70 -9.29
#